data_AF-A0A016TFX3-F1
#
_entry.id   AF-A0A016TFX3-F1
#
_cell.length_a   1.000
_cell.length_b   1.000
_cell.length_c   1.000
_cell.angle_alpha   90.00
_cell.angle_beta   90.00
_cell.angle_gamma   90.00
#
_symmetry.space_group_name_H-M   'P 1'
#
loop_
_entity.id
_entity.type
_entity.pdbx_description
1 polymer ?
#
loop_
_entity_poly.entity_id
_entity_poly.type
_entity_poly.pdbx_seq_one_letter_code
_entity_poly.pdbx_strand_id
1 'polypeptide(L)'
;MFTLLLITLVASAYCAEYSDKFARMLLPLSSAAYVDNPWMCLAMHFPNSQVDWPYGGMVSKYFYDGFMRIWKAGMEADMKLLTEQYPDYEIWVTGHSLGGAMASLAAHAIVGSGIADSKKLKLITLGQPRTGDKVFAKNHTASIDYSFRVTHWRDVVPHIPSFDERPAGYYHHKSEVFYKKGMSPKDYIVCEEYEDFKCSNGLWVHTSVANHKNYFGKVIRDWGIAGCL
;
A
#
# COMPACT_ATOMS: atom_id res chain seq x y z
N MET A 1 -0.49 28.69 -4.11
CA MET A 1 -0.72 27.90 -5.33
C MET A 1 0.10 26.64 -5.12
N PHE A 2 -0.52 25.53 -4.69
CA PHE A 2 0.20 24.30 -4.36
C PHE A 2 0.38 23.49 -5.63
N THR A 3 1.63 23.26 -6.03
CA THR A 3 1.93 22.47 -7.22
C THR A 3 2.17 21.02 -6.79
N LEU A 4 1.39 20.11 -7.36
CA LEU A 4 1.29 18.71 -6.96
C LEU A 4 2.18 17.84 -7.83
N LEU A 5 3.11 17.08 -7.24
CA LEU A 5 3.74 15.94 -7.90
C LEU A 5 2.91 14.69 -7.59
N LEU A 6 2.02 14.31 -8.51
CA LEU A 6 1.22 13.09 -8.38
C LEU A 6 2.01 11.90 -8.93
N ILE A 7 2.50 11.04 -8.04
CA ILE A 7 3.16 9.80 -8.45
C ILE A 7 2.10 8.72 -8.55
N THR A 8 1.43 8.66 -9.69
CA THR A 8 0.99 7.37 -10.23
C THR A 8 2.20 6.70 -10.83
N LEU A 9 2.34 5.36 -10.72
CA LEU A 9 3.40 4.53 -11.33
C LEU A 9 3.49 4.69 -12.87
N VAL A 10 3.86 5.88 -13.33
CA VAL A 10 4.17 6.22 -14.71
C VAL A 10 5.61 6.67 -14.67
N ALA A 11 6.50 5.69 -14.83
CA ALA A 11 7.93 5.89 -14.91
C ALA A 11 8.26 6.89 -16.01
N SER A 12 8.97 7.97 -15.66
CA SER A 12 9.71 8.77 -16.61
C SER A 12 10.85 7.93 -17.18
N ALA A 13 10.66 7.40 -18.39
CA ALA A 13 11.67 7.04 -19.39
C ALA A 13 12.90 6.16 -19.00
N TYR A 14 12.90 5.45 -17.88
CA TYR A 14 13.58 4.15 -17.83
C TYR A 14 12.54 3.08 -18.17
N CYS A 15 12.53 2.65 -19.43
CA CYS A 15 11.83 1.41 -19.79
C CYS A 15 12.45 0.29 -18.96
N ALA A 16 11.80 -0.10 -17.86
CA ALA A 16 12.09 -1.36 -17.22
C ALA A 16 11.94 -2.43 -18.29
N GLU A 17 13.04 -3.04 -18.72
CA GLU A 17 13.01 -4.11 -19.71
C GLU A 17 12.11 -5.25 -19.19
N TYR A 18 11.36 -5.86 -20.10
CA TYR A 18 10.51 -6.98 -19.74
C TYR A 18 11.34 -8.07 -19.05
N SER A 19 10.83 -8.57 -17.92
CA SER A 19 11.44 -9.69 -17.23
C SER A 19 10.41 -10.79 -17.00
N ASP A 20 10.61 -11.89 -17.71
CA ASP A 20 9.77 -13.10 -17.59
C ASP A 20 9.69 -13.59 -16.13
N LYS A 21 10.82 -13.61 -15.42
CA LYS A 21 10.87 -13.95 -13.99
C LYS A 21 10.00 -13.01 -13.14
N PHE A 22 9.96 -11.71 -13.47
CA PHE A 22 9.12 -10.75 -12.76
C PHE A 22 7.64 -10.93 -13.08
N ALA A 23 7.31 -11.06 -14.36
CA ALA A 23 5.94 -11.27 -14.80
C ALA A 23 5.34 -12.53 -14.15
N ARG A 24 6.12 -13.62 -14.07
CA ARG A 24 5.72 -14.85 -13.36
C ARG A 24 5.59 -14.67 -11.85
N MET A 25 6.42 -13.81 -11.23
CA MET A 25 6.27 -13.46 -9.81
C MET A 25 4.98 -12.67 -9.56
N LEU A 26 4.55 -11.84 -10.50
CA LEU A 26 3.31 -11.05 -10.41
C LEU A 26 2.05 -11.84 -10.78
N LEU A 27 2.17 -13.01 -11.40
CA LEU A 27 1.03 -13.81 -11.85
C LEU A 27 0.12 -14.26 -10.69
N PRO A 28 0.62 -14.88 -9.59
CA PRO A 28 -0.25 -15.31 -8.49
C PRO A 28 -1.04 -14.15 -7.89
N LEU A 29 -0.45 -12.96 -7.86
CA LEU A 29 -1.11 -11.75 -7.39
C LEU A 29 -2.21 -11.27 -8.34
N SER A 30 -1.89 -11.21 -9.63
CA SER A 30 -2.86 -10.86 -10.67
C SER A 30 -4.06 -11.82 -10.61
N SER A 31 -3.79 -13.12 -10.41
CA SER A 31 -4.81 -14.15 -10.25
C SER A 31 -5.59 -14.05 -8.94
N ALA A 32 -4.93 -13.69 -7.83
CA ALA A 32 -5.58 -13.55 -6.52
C ALA A 32 -6.72 -12.53 -6.53
N ALA A 33 -6.62 -11.47 -7.34
CA ALA A 33 -7.68 -10.48 -7.50
C ALA A 33 -9.00 -11.02 -8.10
N TYR A 34 -8.99 -12.23 -8.67
CA TYR A 34 -10.13 -12.83 -9.38
C TYR A 34 -10.74 -14.06 -8.69
N VAL A 35 -10.16 -14.53 -7.59
CA VAL A 35 -10.70 -15.68 -6.84
C VAL A 35 -11.50 -15.20 -5.64
N ASP A 36 -12.56 -15.93 -5.27
CA ASP A 36 -13.42 -15.58 -4.13
C ASP A 36 -12.66 -15.58 -2.79
N ASN A 37 -11.62 -16.42 -2.69
CA ASN A 37 -10.73 -16.48 -1.55
C ASN A 37 -9.27 -16.22 -1.97
N PRO A 38 -8.84 -14.94 -2.10
CA PRO A 38 -7.48 -14.57 -2.47
C PRO A 38 -6.44 -15.13 -1.51
N TRP A 39 -6.81 -15.36 -0.24
CA TRP A 39 -5.91 -15.88 0.79
C TRP A 39 -5.32 -17.23 0.40
N MET A 40 -6.09 -18.14 -0.21
CA MET A 40 -5.57 -19.46 -0.55
C MET A 40 -4.46 -19.37 -1.61
N CYS A 41 -4.64 -18.51 -2.62
CA CYS A 41 -3.63 -18.28 -3.65
C CYS A 41 -2.40 -17.57 -3.06
N LEU A 42 -2.63 -16.53 -2.28
CA LEU A 42 -1.55 -15.70 -1.72
C LEU A 42 -0.77 -16.44 -0.63
N ALA A 43 -1.42 -17.17 0.28
CA ALA A 43 -0.74 -17.92 1.34
C ALA A 43 0.06 -19.12 0.80
N MET A 44 -0.39 -19.76 -0.28
CA MET A 44 0.34 -20.87 -0.92
C MET A 44 1.59 -20.39 -1.66
N HIS A 45 1.50 -19.26 -2.36
CA HIS A 45 2.62 -18.75 -3.19
C HIS A 45 3.50 -17.72 -2.47
N PHE A 46 2.98 -17.10 -1.41
CA PHE A 46 3.68 -16.15 -0.55
C PHE A 46 3.51 -16.62 0.91
N PRO A 47 4.15 -17.75 1.30
CA PRO A 47 4.24 -18.10 2.71
C PRO A 47 4.83 -16.90 3.48
N ASN A 48 4.50 -16.75 4.77
CA ASN A 48 4.96 -15.68 5.69
C ASN A 48 6.50 -15.48 5.71
N SER A 49 7.06 -15.06 4.58
CA SER A 49 8.46 -14.81 4.35
C SER A 49 8.61 -13.31 4.46
N GLN A 50 9.41 -12.92 5.44
CA GLN A 50 9.74 -11.55 5.69
C GLN A 50 11.24 -11.38 5.46
N VAL A 51 11.64 -10.17 5.11
CA VAL A 51 13.04 -9.77 4.93
C VAL A 51 13.27 -8.47 5.67
N ASP A 52 14.52 -8.25 6.08
CA ASP A 52 14.91 -7.01 6.74
C ASP A 52 14.59 -5.80 5.86
N TRP A 53 13.91 -4.84 6.46
CA TRP A 53 13.66 -3.55 5.83
C TRP A 53 14.76 -2.57 6.25
N PRO A 54 15.46 -1.90 5.30
CA PRO A 54 16.57 -1.01 5.62
C PRO A 54 16.22 0.13 6.58
N TYR A 55 14.94 0.52 6.63
CA TYR A 55 14.42 1.58 7.49
C TYR A 55 13.70 1.04 8.74
N GLY A 56 13.98 -0.22 9.10
CA GLY A 56 13.60 -0.82 10.38
C GLY A 56 12.45 -1.83 10.30
N GLY A 57 12.62 -2.94 11.04
CA GLY A 57 11.69 -4.07 11.08
C GLY A 57 11.83 -4.99 9.88
N MET A 58 10.85 -5.89 9.72
CA MET A 58 10.78 -6.77 8.56
C MET A 58 9.53 -6.49 7.72
N VAL A 59 9.66 -6.67 6.41
CA VAL A 59 8.55 -6.52 5.45
C VAL A 59 8.32 -7.83 4.72
N SER A 60 7.12 -8.04 4.19
CA SER A 60 6.87 -9.19 3.31
C SER A 60 7.91 -9.22 2.19
N LYS A 61 8.61 -10.35 2.04
CA LYS A 61 9.59 -10.54 0.97
C LYS A 61 8.98 -10.25 -0.40
N TYR A 62 7.72 -10.59 -0.57
CA TYR A 62 7.00 -10.38 -1.80
C TYR A 62 6.87 -8.88 -2.16
N PHE A 63 6.37 -8.06 -1.22
CA PHE A 63 6.25 -6.62 -1.43
C PHE A 63 7.63 -5.98 -1.58
N TYR A 64 8.62 -6.45 -0.81
CA TYR A 64 10.01 -6.02 -0.91
C TYR A 64 10.60 -6.26 -2.29
N ASP A 65 10.56 -7.49 -2.79
CA ASP A 65 11.15 -7.83 -4.10
C ASP A 65 10.51 -7.02 -5.22
N GLY A 66 9.17 -6.87 -5.17
CA GLY A 66 8.42 -6.07 -6.14
C GLY A 66 8.79 -4.59 -6.10
N PHE A 67 8.79 -4.00 -4.91
CA PHE A 67 9.16 -2.60 -4.71
C PHE A 67 10.62 -2.34 -5.10
N MET A 68 11.56 -3.10 -4.53
CA MET A 68 13.00 -2.87 -4.71
C MET A 68 13.43 -3.02 -6.17
N ARG A 69 12.74 -3.85 -6.95
CA ARG A 69 13.01 -3.96 -8.38
C ARG A 69 12.69 -2.67 -9.11
N ILE A 70 11.54 -2.06 -8.85
CA ILE A 70 11.14 -0.80 -9.47
C ILE A 70 12.00 0.35 -8.93
N TRP A 71 12.21 0.37 -7.61
CA TRP A 71 13.02 1.35 -6.92
C TRP A 71 14.43 1.45 -7.52
N LYS A 72 15.11 0.31 -7.66
CA LYS A 72 16.47 0.22 -8.22
C LYS A 72 16.53 0.34 -9.73
N ALA A 73 15.42 0.17 -10.46
CA ALA A 73 15.38 0.30 -11.91
C ALA A 73 15.39 1.76 -12.41
N GLY A 74 15.33 2.74 -11.51
CA GLY A 74 15.41 4.16 -11.85
C GLY A 74 14.56 5.05 -10.96
N MET A 75 13.51 4.50 -10.34
CA MET A 75 12.58 5.29 -9.51
C MET A 75 13.28 6.02 -8.37
N GLU A 76 14.29 5.44 -7.71
CA GLU A 76 15.06 6.16 -6.68
C GLU A 76 15.78 7.40 -7.24
N ALA A 77 16.40 7.25 -8.42
CA ALA A 77 17.14 8.34 -9.06
C ALA A 77 16.19 9.44 -9.53
N ASP A 78 15.06 9.05 -10.15
CA ASP A 78 14.02 9.99 -10.56
C ASP A 78 13.45 10.75 -9.38
N MET A 79 13.23 10.08 -8.24
CA MET A 79 12.76 10.75 -7.02
C MET A 79 13.74 11.80 -6.52
N LYS A 80 15.05 11.49 -6.47
CA LYS A 80 16.08 12.45 -6.08
C LYS A 80 16.12 13.65 -7.03
N LEU A 81 16.10 13.39 -8.34
CA LEU A 81 16.12 14.43 -9.36
C LEU A 81 14.89 15.36 -9.23
N LEU A 82 13.71 14.79 -9.07
CA LEU A 82 12.46 15.56 -8.99
C LEU A 82 12.37 16.36 -7.69
N THR A 83 12.85 15.84 -6.56
CA THR A 83 12.84 16.60 -5.30
C THR A 83 13.90 17.71 -5.29
N GLU A 84 15.01 17.55 -6.01
CA GLU A 84 15.99 18.63 -6.24
C GLU A 84 15.43 19.70 -7.19
N GLN A 85 14.77 19.30 -8.28
CA GLN A 85 14.22 20.21 -9.27
C GLN A 85 13.00 20.99 -8.76
N TYR A 86 12.19 20.37 -7.91
CA TYR A 86 10.95 20.93 -7.37
C TYR A 86 10.95 20.90 -5.84
N PRO A 87 11.85 21.66 -5.18
CA PRO A 87 12.07 21.55 -3.75
C PRO A 87 10.85 21.96 -2.92
N ASP A 88 9.96 22.79 -3.45
CA ASP A 88 8.77 23.28 -2.72
C ASP A 88 7.52 22.39 -2.91
N TYR A 89 7.61 21.30 -3.68
CA TYR A 89 6.45 20.49 -4.01
C TYR A 89 6.18 19.45 -2.90
N GLU A 90 4.89 19.16 -2.70
CA GLU A 90 4.48 18.01 -1.90
C GLU A 90 4.57 16.72 -2.73
N ILE A 91 4.97 15.63 -2.07
CA ILE A 91 5.02 14.29 -2.63
C ILE A 91 3.79 13.53 -2.16
N TRP A 92 2.93 13.17 -3.10
CA TRP A 92 1.75 12.37 -2.82
C TRP A 92 1.97 10.94 -3.34
N VAL A 93 1.87 9.99 -2.42
CA VAL A 93 2.06 8.56 -2.69
C VAL A 93 0.72 7.85 -2.46
N THR A 94 0.31 7.02 -3.42
CA THR A 94 -0.92 6.26 -3.32
C THR A 94 -0.84 4.91 -4.02
N GLY A 95 -1.77 4.04 -3.67
CA GLY A 95 -1.93 2.75 -4.31
C GLY A 95 -3.14 2.00 -3.77
N HIS A 96 -3.72 1.17 -4.64
CA HIS A 96 -4.82 0.26 -4.30
C HIS A 96 -4.31 -1.17 -4.20
N SER A 97 -4.88 -1.96 -3.28
CA SER A 97 -4.56 -3.39 -3.15
C SER A 97 -3.07 -3.62 -2.89
N LEU A 98 -2.40 -4.48 -3.67
CA LEU A 98 -0.95 -4.59 -3.71
C LEU A 98 -0.26 -3.23 -3.80
N GLY A 99 -0.74 -2.38 -4.70
CA GLY A 99 -0.18 -1.05 -4.91
C GLY A 99 -0.17 -0.24 -3.62
N GLY A 100 -1.12 -0.47 -2.70
CA GLY A 100 -1.12 0.14 -1.37
C GLY A 100 0.06 -0.31 -0.51
N ALA A 101 0.41 -1.61 -0.52
CA ALA A 101 1.59 -2.09 0.19
C ALA A 101 2.89 -1.53 -0.44
N MET A 102 2.97 -1.49 -1.77
CA MET A 102 4.12 -0.90 -2.46
C MET A 102 4.23 0.61 -2.21
N ALA A 103 3.11 1.33 -2.16
CA ALA A 103 3.04 2.74 -1.82
C ALA A 103 3.51 3.01 -0.38
N SER A 104 3.13 2.15 0.58
CA SER A 104 3.61 2.22 1.96
C SER A 104 5.13 2.01 2.06
N LEU A 105 5.68 1.04 1.32
CA LEU A 105 7.14 0.85 1.22
C LEU A 105 7.84 2.05 0.57
N ALA A 106 7.28 2.58 -0.52
CA ALA A 106 7.83 3.73 -1.23
C ALA A 106 7.86 4.99 -0.35
N ALA A 107 6.76 5.30 0.33
CA ALA A 107 6.67 6.41 1.26
C ALA A 107 7.72 6.29 2.37
N HIS A 108 7.85 5.11 2.98
CA HIS A 108 8.83 4.89 4.04
C HIS A 108 10.27 4.95 3.50
N ALA A 109 10.51 4.50 2.27
CA ALA A 109 11.82 4.59 1.64
C ALA A 109 12.22 6.03 1.30
N ILE A 110 11.30 6.85 0.80
CA ILE A 110 11.54 8.27 0.48
C ILE A 110 11.99 9.03 1.74
N VAL A 111 11.27 8.86 2.86
CA VAL A 111 11.63 9.52 4.11
C VAL A 111 12.87 8.89 4.74
N GLY A 112 12.91 7.55 4.82
CA GLY A 112 14.00 6.82 5.48
C GLY A 112 15.37 6.97 4.80
N SER A 113 15.40 7.23 3.48
CA SER A 113 16.63 7.54 2.74
C SER A 113 16.99 9.02 2.73
N GLY A 114 16.16 9.89 3.30
CA GLY A 114 16.37 11.34 3.32
C GLY A 114 16.12 12.05 1.98
N ILE A 115 15.42 11.41 1.03
CA ILE A 115 15.05 12.04 -0.25
C ILE A 115 14.07 13.19 -0.04
N ALA A 116 13.18 13.07 0.96
CA ALA A 116 12.28 14.14 1.36
C ALA A 116 11.96 14.08 2.86
N ASP A 117 11.65 15.24 3.44
CA ASP A 117 11.16 15.36 4.81
C ASP A 117 9.73 14.82 4.93
N SER A 118 9.41 14.21 6.08
CA SER A 118 8.07 13.69 6.42
C SER A 118 6.96 14.71 6.14
N LYS A 119 7.18 15.99 6.42
CA LYS A 119 6.19 17.06 6.24
C LYS A 119 5.81 17.32 4.78
N LYS A 120 6.67 16.94 3.84
CA LYS A 120 6.40 17.07 2.40
C LYS A 120 5.74 15.83 1.81
N LEU A 121 5.68 14.73 2.56
CA LEU A 121 5.15 13.46 2.07
C LEU A 121 3.76 13.18 2.62
N LYS A 122 2.84 12.80 1.73
CA LYS A 122 1.49 12.37 2.08
C LYS A 122 1.21 11.01 1.47
N LEU A 123 0.83 10.04 2.30
CA LEU A 123 0.46 8.69 1.90
C LEU A 123 -1.03 8.45 2.13
N ILE A 124 -1.74 8.05 1.08
CA ILE A 124 -3.10 7.50 1.18
C ILE A 124 -3.16 6.21 0.37
N THR A 125 -3.52 5.10 1.01
CA THR A 125 -3.69 3.81 0.33
C THR A 125 -5.15 3.35 0.39
N LEU A 126 -5.55 2.51 -0.57
CA LEU A 126 -6.91 1.98 -0.67
C LEU A 126 -6.85 0.44 -0.57
N GLY A 127 -7.47 -0.15 0.43
CA GLY A 127 -7.48 -1.61 0.58
C GLY A 127 -6.09 -2.23 0.69
N GLN A 128 -5.17 -1.54 1.38
CA GLN A 128 -3.79 -2.00 1.57
C GLN A 128 -3.75 -3.26 2.45
N PRO A 129 -3.03 -4.34 2.05
CA PRO A 129 -2.76 -5.48 2.92
C PRO A 129 -1.68 -5.17 3.96
N ARG A 130 -1.61 -5.95 5.05
CA ARG A 130 -0.55 -5.81 6.05
C ARG A 130 0.80 -6.03 5.39
N THR A 131 1.69 -5.07 5.54
CA THR A 131 2.90 -4.95 4.70
C THR A 131 4.16 -5.50 5.37
N GLY A 132 4.24 -5.41 6.70
CA GLY A 132 5.39 -5.86 7.47
C GLY A 132 5.04 -6.22 8.90
N ASP A 133 6.07 -6.46 9.69
CA ASP A 133 5.94 -6.80 11.10
C ASP A 133 5.59 -5.58 11.97
N LYS A 134 5.42 -5.83 13.27
CA LYS A 134 5.13 -4.79 14.25
C LYS A 134 6.22 -3.71 14.34
N VAL A 135 7.48 -4.07 14.08
CA VAL A 135 8.61 -3.13 14.15
C VAL A 135 8.57 -2.20 12.93
N PHE A 136 8.31 -2.74 11.74
CA PHE A 136 8.08 -1.97 10.52
C PHE A 136 6.88 -1.04 10.69
N ALA A 137 5.74 -1.53 11.18
CA ALA A 137 4.53 -0.74 11.40
C ALA A 137 4.78 0.47 12.32
N LYS A 138 5.56 0.27 13.39
CA LYS A 138 5.98 1.33 14.32
C LYS A 138 6.90 2.34 13.65
N ASN A 139 7.94 1.89 12.96
CA ASN A 139 8.87 2.79 12.28
C ASN A 139 8.18 3.59 11.17
N HIS A 140 7.34 2.95 10.37
CA HIS A 140 6.54 3.64 9.35
C HIS A 140 5.63 4.71 9.96
N THR A 141 4.98 4.40 11.08
CA THR A 141 4.11 5.36 11.79
C THR A 141 4.90 6.53 12.35
N ALA A 142 6.10 6.29 12.89
CA ALA A 142 6.94 7.34 13.45
C ALA A 142 7.60 8.22 12.38
N SER A 143 7.83 7.68 11.18
CA SER A 143 8.53 8.37 10.09
C SER A 143 7.63 9.24 9.21
N ILE A 144 6.32 8.99 9.14
CA ILE A 144 5.43 9.66 8.17
C ILE A 144 4.24 10.30 8.90
N ASP A 145 4.20 11.63 8.87
CA ASP A 145 3.22 12.45 9.60
C ASP A 145 1.81 12.27 9.03
N TYR A 146 1.70 12.19 7.70
CA TYR A 146 0.43 12.04 6.99
C TYR A 146 0.37 10.70 6.26
N SER A 147 -0.16 9.69 6.94
CA SER A 147 -0.30 8.34 6.42
C SER A 147 -1.65 7.76 6.80
N PHE A 148 -2.49 7.45 5.81
CA PHE A 148 -3.83 6.90 6.02
C PHE A 148 -4.09 5.69 5.13
N ARG A 149 -4.63 4.62 5.72
CA ARG A 149 -5.20 3.49 4.98
C ARG A 149 -6.70 3.66 4.90
N VAL A 150 -7.25 3.73 3.70
CA VAL A 150 -8.69 3.72 3.50
C VAL A 150 -9.15 2.27 3.29
N THR A 151 -10.14 1.85 4.05
CA THR A 151 -10.71 0.50 3.99
C THR A 151 -12.23 0.56 3.80
N HIS A 152 -12.79 -0.42 3.08
CA HIS A 152 -14.20 -0.43 2.71
C HIS A 152 -14.89 -1.72 3.16
N TRP A 153 -15.78 -1.58 4.15
CA TRP A 153 -16.64 -2.64 4.67
C TRP A 153 -15.89 -3.97 4.86
N ARG A 154 -16.33 -5.03 4.18
CA ARG A 154 -15.78 -6.40 4.31
C ARG A 154 -14.70 -6.70 3.28
N ASP A 155 -14.01 -5.69 2.78
CA ASP A 155 -12.82 -5.87 1.94
C ASP A 155 -11.86 -6.83 2.65
N VAL A 156 -11.55 -7.95 2.00
CA VAL A 156 -10.67 -9.01 2.54
C VAL A 156 -9.21 -8.58 2.59
N VAL A 157 -8.78 -7.67 1.71
CA VAL A 157 -7.36 -7.40 1.47
C VAL A 157 -6.67 -6.72 2.66
N PRO A 158 -7.29 -5.75 3.36
CA PRO A 158 -6.74 -5.24 4.61
C PRO A 158 -6.52 -6.30 5.70
N HIS A 159 -7.19 -7.45 5.63
CA HIS A 159 -7.07 -8.49 6.65
C HIS A 159 -6.05 -9.57 6.29
N ILE A 160 -5.29 -9.40 5.21
CA ILE A 160 -4.22 -10.32 4.80
C ILE A 160 -2.84 -9.63 4.77
N PRO A 161 -1.74 -10.36 5.06
CA PRO A 161 -1.72 -11.62 5.79
C PRO A 161 -2.43 -11.50 7.15
N SER A 162 -2.89 -12.63 7.71
CA SER A 162 -3.67 -12.62 8.95
C SER A 162 -2.94 -11.88 10.07
N PHE A 163 -3.71 -11.17 10.89
CA PHE A 163 -3.19 -10.53 12.08
C PHE A 163 -2.58 -11.57 13.02
N ASP A 164 -1.42 -11.24 13.57
CA ASP A 164 -0.70 -12.11 14.49
C ASP A 164 0.07 -11.24 15.48
N GLU A 165 -0.19 -11.40 16.78
CA GLU A 165 0.43 -10.58 17.83
C GLU A 165 1.88 -10.95 18.14
N ARG A 166 2.37 -12.07 17.59
CA ARG A 166 3.76 -12.50 17.77
C ARG A 166 4.73 -11.47 17.17
N PRO A 167 6.00 -11.42 17.61
CA PRO A 167 6.97 -10.45 17.11
C PRO A 167 7.15 -10.44 15.58
N ALA A 168 7.05 -11.60 14.93
CA ALA A 168 7.12 -11.76 13.47
C ALA A 168 5.74 -11.69 12.78
N GLY A 169 4.69 -11.36 13.53
CA GLY A 169 3.34 -11.24 13.00
C GLY A 169 3.16 -9.97 12.17
N TYR A 170 2.29 -10.04 11.16
CA TYR A 170 2.01 -8.91 10.29
C TYR A 170 1.13 -7.88 11.01
N TYR A 171 1.51 -6.61 10.85
CA TYR A 171 0.82 -5.46 11.41
C TYR A 171 0.65 -4.36 10.36
N HIS A 172 -0.48 -3.68 10.42
CA HIS A 172 -0.65 -2.38 9.79
C HIS A 172 0.07 -1.29 10.57
N HIS A 173 0.46 -0.20 9.89
CA HIS A 173 0.80 1.07 10.53
C HIS A 173 -0.45 1.75 11.14
N LYS A 174 -0.32 2.87 11.86
CA LYS A 174 -1.48 3.59 12.41
C LYS A 174 -2.34 4.26 11.34
N SER A 175 -3.52 4.75 11.76
CA SER A 175 -4.45 5.59 11.00
C SER A 175 -5.19 4.86 9.87
N GLU A 176 -6.31 4.25 10.24
CA GLU A 176 -7.30 3.68 9.34
C GLU A 176 -8.49 4.62 9.15
N VAL A 177 -8.88 4.87 7.91
CA VAL A 177 -10.14 5.53 7.53
C VAL A 177 -11.10 4.46 7.03
N PHE A 178 -11.99 4.03 7.91
CA PHE A 178 -12.88 2.90 7.66
C PHE A 178 -14.27 3.36 7.23
N TYR A 179 -14.68 2.93 6.04
CA TYR A 179 -16.04 3.13 5.54
C TYR A 179 -16.88 1.89 5.80
N LYS A 180 -17.79 1.99 6.77
CA LYS A 180 -18.64 0.86 7.19
C LYS A 180 -19.74 0.54 6.18
N LYS A 181 -20.26 1.49 5.41
CA LYS A 181 -21.27 1.19 4.39
C LYS A 181 -21.20 2.22 3.28
N GLY A 182 -21.18 1.76 2.03
CA GLY A 182 -20.91 2.67 0.92
C GLY A 182 -19.61 3.42 1.16
N MET A 183 -19.43 4.57 0.50
CA MET A 183 -18.28 5.44 0.70
C MET A 183 -18.68 6.91 0.49
N SER A 184 -19.80 7.31 1.09
CA SER A 184 -20.29 8.69 1.02
C SER A 184 -19.33 9.63 1.75
N PRO A 185 -19.14 10.87 1.27
CA PRO A 185 -18.30 11.85 1.97
C PRO A 185 -18.71 11.98 3.44
N LYS A 186 -17.73 11.97 4.35
CA LYS A 186 -17.89 12.06 5.82
C LYS A 186 -18.53 10.86 6.52
N ASP A 187 -18.91 9.80 5.79
CA ASP A 187 -19.46 8.57 6.37
C ASP A 187 -18.36 7.54 6.66
N TYR A 188 -17.36 7.96 7.44
CA TYR A 188 -16.21 7.14 7.81
C TYR A 188 -15.85 7.29 9.29
N ILE A 189 -15.16 6.28 9.80
CA ILE A 189 -14.55 6.27 11.13
C ILE A 189 -13.04 6.38 10.96
N VAL A 190 -12.39 7.25 11.73
CA VAL A 190 -10.93 7.30 11.80
C VAL A 190 -10.48 6.54 13.04
N CYS A 191 -9.73 5.47 12.86
CA CYS A 191 -9.08 4.73 13.94
C CYS A 191 -7.58 5.04 13.95
N GLU A 192 -7.10 5.60 15.05
CA GLU A 192 -5.71 6.05 15.20
C GLU A 192 -4.78 4.97 15.80
N GLU A 193 -5.33 3.79 16.10
CA GLU A 193 -4.57 2.62 16.54
C GLU A 193 -4.27 1.67 15.37
N TYR A 194 -3.27 0.78 15.54
CA TYR A 194 -2.75 -0.06 14.46
C TYR A 194 -3.79 -1.03 13.88
N GLU A 195 -4.47 -1.78 14.75
CA GLU A 195 -5.35 -2.90 14.40
C GLU A 195 -6.67 -2.77 15.18
N ASP A 196 -7.28 -1.58 15.16
CA ASP A 196 -8.41 -1.21 16.02
C ASP A 196 -9.70 -1.98 15.69
N PHE A 197 -10.27 -2.66 16.70
CA PHE A 197 -11.55 -3.37 16.60
C PHE A 197 -12.77 -2.44 16.45
N LYS A 198 -12.60 -1.11 16.55
CA LYS A 198 -13.65 -0.15 16.19
C LYS A 198 -13.81 0.03 14.67
N CYS A 199 -12.77 -0.30 13.90
CA CYS A 199 -12.75 -0.19 12.44
C CYS A 199 -12.89 -1.56 11.76
N SER A 200 -12.20 -1.80 10.64
CA SER A 200 -12.45 -2.98 9.81
C SER A 200 -12.20 -4.28 10.57
N ASN A 201 -11.26 -4.33 11.50
CA ASN A 201 -10.97 -5.52 12.31
C ASN A 201 -12.11 -5.92 13.26
N GLY A 202 -13.06 -5.03 13.55
CA GLY A 202 -14.24 -5.34 14.35
C GLY A 202 -15.32 -6.14 13.62
N LEU A 203 -15.18 -6.33 12.31
CA LEU A 203 -16.15 -7.10 11.52
C LEU A 203 -15.97 -8.59 11.78
N TRP A 204 -17.09 -9.33 11.87
CA TRP A 204 -17.07 -10.77 12.09
C TRP A 204 -16.70 -11.58 10.83
N VAL A 205 -16.76 -10.97 9.65
CA VAL A 205 -16.52 -11.62 8.34
C VAL A 205 -15.82 -10.63 7.40
N HIS A 206 -14.67 -11.03 6.84
CA HIS A 206 -13.81 -10.20 5.97
C HIS A 206 -13.56 -10.86 4.61
N THR A 207 -14.61 -11.13 3.82
CA THR A 207 -14.50 -12.05 2.67
C THR A 207 -14.91 -11.44 1.33
N SER A 208 -15.07 -10.12 1.24
CA SER A 208 -15.67 -9.50 0.05
C SER A 208 -14.63 -8.94 -0.92
N VAL A 209 -14.31 -9.72 -1.95
CA VAL A 209 -13.56 -9.26 -3.12
C VAL A 209 -14.33 -8.17 -3.88
N ALA A 210 -15.67 -8.18 -3.83
CA ALA A 210 -16.48 -7.13 -4.44
C ALA A 210 -16.27 -5.76 -3.76
N ASN A 211 -16.16 -5.72 -2.43
CA ASN A 211 -15.85 -4.47 -1.72
C ASN A 211 -14.41 -4.03 -1.97
N HIS A 212 -13.49 -4.97 -2.18
CA HIS A 212 -12.13 -4.65 -2.58
C HIS A 212 -12.04 -3.94 -3.93
N LYS A 213 -12.92 -4.28 -4.87
CA LYS A 213 -12.94 -3.73 -6.24
C LYS A 213 -13.65 -2.38 -6.35
N ASN A 214 -14.42 -1.98 -5.34
CA ASN A 214 -15.23 -0.77 -5.38
C ASN A 214 -14.82 0.20 -4.27
N TYR A 215 -14.29 1.35 -4.66
CA TYR A 215 -13.94 2.44 -3.75
C TYR A 215 -14.60 3.73 -4.23
N PHE A 216 -15.16 4.52 -3.29
CA PHE A 216 -15.85 5.78 -3.55
C PHE A 216 -16.99 5.68 -4.59
N GLY A 217 -17.68 4.53 -4.61
CA GLY A 217 -18.76 4.26 -5.56
C GLY A 217 -18.28 3.95 -6.98
N LYS A 218 -16.96 3.80 -7.18
CA LYS A 218 -16.35 3.46 -8.46
C LYS A 218 -15.79 2.05 -8.42
N VAL A 219 -16.10 1.25 -9.43
CA VAL A 219 -15.35 0.01 -9.68
C VAL A 219 -14.00 0.40 -10.25
N ILE A 220 -12.93 0.18 -9.49
CA ILE A 220 -11.59 0.74 -9.74
C ILE A 220 -11.11 0.41 -11.17
N ARG A 221 -11.26 -0.85 -11.58
CA ARG A 221 -10.88 -1.29 -12.93
C ARG A 221 -11.66 -0.56 -14.01
N ASP A 222 -12.99 -0.55 -13.91
CA ASP A 222 -13.86 -0.04 -14.96
C ASP A 222 -13.75 1.49 -15.05
N TRP A 223 -13.57 2.17 -13.91
CA TRP A 223 -13.27 3.60 -13.86
C TRP A 223 -11.92 3.94 -14.51
N GLY A 224 -10.90 3.09 -14.29
CA GLY A 224 -9.62 3.21 -14.98
C GLY A 224 -9.74 3.01 -16.50
N ILE A 225 -10.47 1.98 -16.95
CA ILE A 225 -10.74 1.71 -18.38
C ILE A 225 -11.50 2.89 -19.03
N ALA A 226 -12.42 3.51 -18.29
CA ALA A 226 -13.16 4.68 -18.72
C ALA A 226 -12.31 5.97 -18.78
N GLY A 227 -11.00 5.88 -18.52
CA GLY A 227 -10.11 7.04 -18.57
C GLY A 227 -10.31 7.99 -17.41
N CYS A 228 -10.74 7.48 -16.25
CA CYS A 228 -10.93 8.28 -15.04
C CYS A 228 -12.10 9.27 -15.10
N LEU A 229 -13.02 9.08 -16.05
CA LEU A 229 -14.21 9.93 -16.27
C LEU A 229 -15.46 9.40 -15.55
#